data_AF-Q5G7U0-F1
#
_entry.id   AF-Q5G7U0-F1
#
_cell.length_a   1.000
_cell.length_b   1.000
_cell.length_c   1.000
_cell.angle_alpha   90.00
_cell.angle_beta   90.00
_cell.angle_gamma   90.00
#
_symmetry.space_group_name_H-M   'P 1'
#
loop_
_entity.id
_entity.type
_entity.pdbx_description
1 polymer ?
#
loop_
_entity_poly.entity_id
_entity_poly.type
_entity_poly.pdbx_seq_one_letter_code
_entity_poly.pdbx_strand_id
1 'polypeptide(L)'
;NKVGLVADGVIRRIVAVLRVGSPDCKAIAATLLTSLAVVEVNKATIGSYPDAISALVYLLRVGNDRERKESATALYALCSFPDNRKRVVDCGSVPIL
;
A
#
# COMPACT_ATOMS: atom_id res chain seq x y z
N ASN A 1 -13.73 14.72 1.55
CA ASN A 1 -13.33 14.40 0.16
C ASN A 1 -12.09 13.51 0.11
N LYS A 2 -12.24 12.17 0.22
CA LYS A 2 -11.11 11.22 0.12
C LYS A 2 -10.54 11.08 -1.30
N VAL A 3 -11.36 11.37 -2.32
CA VAL A 3 -10.95 11.33 -3.74
C VAL A 3 -10.02 12.52 -4.08
N GLY A 4 -10.29 13.71 -3.53
CA GLY A 4 -9.45 14.90 -3.73
C GLY A 4 -8.04 14.75 -3.16
N LEU A 5 -7.89 14.14 -1.98
CA LEU A 5 -6.58 13.91 -1.36
C LEU A 5 -5.66 13.04 -2.23
N VAL A 6 -6.22 12.03 -2.89
CA VAL A 6 -5.47 11.18 -3.81
C VAL A 6 -4.99 11.96 -5.04
N ALA A 7 -5.80 12.89 -5.54
CA ALA A 7 -5.42 13.80 -6.63
C ALA A 7 -4.36 14.84 -6.20
N ASP A 8 -4.37 15.27 -4.93
CA ASP A 8 -3.45 16.29 -4.39
C ASP A 8 -2.01 15.77 -4.10
N GLY A 9 -1.65 14.59 -4.60
CA GLY A 9 -0.32 14.01 -4.44
C GLY A 9 -0.03 13.47 -3.03
N VAL A 10 -1.06 13.24 -2.21
CA VAL A 10 -0.91 12.60 -0.89
C VAL A 10 -0.32 11.20 -1.03
N ILE A 11 -0.69 10.45 -2.07
CA ILE A 11 -0.12 9.11 -2.33
C ILE A 11 1.40 9.18 -2.43
N ARG A 12 1.96 10.19 -3.13
CA ARG A 12 3.42 10.38 -3.24
C ARG A 12 4.10 10.46 -1.88
N ARG A 13 3.52 11.24 -0.96
CA ARG A 13 4.08 11.42 0.39
C ARG A 13 3.95 10.14 1.20
N ILE A 14 2.82 9.46 1.13
CA ILE A 14 2.61 8.20 1.85
C ILE A 14 3.59 7.12 1.35
N VAL A 15 3.78 7.01 0.03
CA VAL A 15 4.74 6.06 -0.55
C VAL A 15 6.18 6.40 -0.19
N ALA A 16 6.54 7.69 -0.14
CA ALA A 16 7.85 8.10 0.37
C ALA A 16 8.05 7.65 1.83
N VAL A 17 7.06 7.85 2.70
CA VAL A 17 7.12 7.42 4.11
C VAL A 17 7.22 5.89 4.22
N LEU A 18 6.50 5.12 3.39
CA LEU A 18 6.61 3.65 3.38
C LEU A 18 8.04 3.16 3.09
N ARG A 19 8.80 3.92 2.30
CA ARG A 19 10.17 3.55 1.91
C ARG A 19 11.21 3.97 2.94
N VAL A 20 11.19 5.24 3.35
CA VAL A 20 12.26 5.86 4.14
C VAL A 20 11.86 6.28 5.56
N GLY A 21 10.60 6.11 5.94
CA GLY A 21 10.09 6.48 7.27
C GLY A 21 10.64 5.58 8.39
N SER A 22 10.47 6.04 9.64
CA SER A 22 10.68 5.20 10.82
C SER A 22 9.66 4.05 10.85
N PRO A 23 9.91 2.98 11.63
CA PRO A 23 9.01 1.84 11.63
C PRO A 23 7.56 2.17 12.01
N ASP A 24 7.35 3.07 12.98
CA ASP A 24 6.02 3.55 13.33
C ASP A 24 5.37 4.36 12.19
N CYS A 25 6.14 5.23 11.54
CA CYS A 25 5.64 6.01 10.40
C CYS A 25 5.27 5.11 9.22
N LYS A 26 6.03 4.04 8.96
CA LYS A 26 5.75 3.05 7.91
C LYS A 26 4.46 2.30 8.18
N ALA A 27 4.25 1.83 9.41
CA ALA A 27 2.99 1.22 9.83
C ALA A 27 1.80 2.17 9.65
N ILE A 28 1.93 3.42 10.12
CA ILE A 28 0.89 4.45 9.97
C ILE A 28 0.61 4.75 8.49
N ALA A 29 1.64 4.81 7.65
CA ALA A 29 1.50 5.03 6.21
C ALA A 29 0.70 3.90 5.54
N ALA A 30 0.93 2.65 5.93
CA ALA A 30 0.13 1.52 5.45
C ALA A 30 -1.34 1.63 5.90
N THR A 31 -1.60 1.97 7.17
CA THR A 31 -2.96 2.21 7.67
C THR A 31 -3.67 3.35 6.92
N LEU A 32 -2.95 4.42 6.56
CA LEU A 32 -3.49 5.52 5.75
C LEU A 32 -3.87 5.04 4.34
N LEU A 33 -3.05 4.23 3.69
CA LEU A 33 -3.41 3.63 2.39
C LEU A 33 -4.67 2.77 2.51
N THR A 34 -4.79 1.93 3.54
CA THR A 34 -6.01 1.15 3.81
C THR A 34 -7.24 2.05 3.92
N SER A 35 -7.12 3.16 4.65
CA SER A 35 -8.22 4.12 4.88
C SER A 35 -8.65 4.85 3.61
N LEU A 36 -7.70 5.10 2.69
CA LEU A 36 -7.95 5.68 1.37
C LEU A 36 -8.52 4.65 0.39
N ALA A 37 -8.08 3.40 0.49
CA ALA A 37 -8.50 2.26 -0.33
C ALA A 37 -9.95 1.82 -0.07
N VAL A 38 -10.70 2.44 0.85
CA VAL A 38 -12.15 2.22 1.00
C VAL A 38 -12.93 2.62 -0.26
N VAL A 39 -12.39 3.56 -1.05
CA VAL A 39 -13.01 4.03 -2.31
C VAL A 39 -12.37 3.30 -3.48
N GLU A 40 -13.18 2.67 -4.35
CA GLU A 40 -12.70 1.91 -5.54
C GLU A 40 -11.73 2.71 -6.41
N VAL A 41 -12.09 3.95 -6.75
CA VAL A 41 -11.24 4.84 -7.56
C VAL A 41 -9.86 5.04 -6.92
N ASN A 42 -9.81 5.16 -5.59
CA ASN A 42 -8.55 5.30 -4.87
C ASN A 42 -7.73 4.00 -4.91
N LYS A 43 -8.36 2.82 -4.88
CA LYS A 43 -7.64 1.54 -5.01
C LYS A 43 -6.91 1.47 -6.35
N ALA A 44 -7.58 1.83 -7.44
CA ALA A 44 -6.99 1.85 -8.76
C ALA A 44 -5.82 2.83 -8.85
N THR A 45 -6.00 4.05 -8.32
CA THR A 45 -4.93 5.08 -8.33
C THR A 45 -3.75 4.70 -7.45
N ILE A 46 -3.98 4.23 -6.22
CA ILE A 46 -2.91 3.80 -5.30
C ILE A 46 -2.15 2.61 -5.88
N GLY A 47 -2.85 1.60 -6.39
CA GLY A 47 -2.21 0.41 -6.93
C GLY A 47 -1.47 0.64 -8.24
N SER A 48 -1.88 1.65 -9.04
CA SER A 48 -1.14 2.07 -10.23
C SER A 48 0.01 3.02 -9.91
N TYR A 49 0.12 3.50 -8.66
CA TYR A 49 1.14 4.46 -8.28
C TYR A 49 2.51 3.77 -8.17
N PRO A 50 3.58 4.37 -8.75
CA PRO A 50 4.91 3.79 -8.70
C PRO A 50 5.36 3.47 -7.28
N ASP A 51 5.95 2.30 -7.10
CA ASP A 51 6.46 1.80 -5.82
C ASP A 51 5.46 1.62 -4.67
N ALA A 52 4.16 1.91 -4.85
CA ALA A 52 3.18 1.76 -3.77
C ALA A 52 3.01 0.29 -3.36
N ILE A 53 2.78 -0.58 -4.34
CA ILE A 53 2.62 -2.02 -4.10
C ILE A 53 3.94 -2.65 -3.68
N SER A 54 5.05 -2.34 -4.36
CA SER A 54 6.35 -2.93 -4.04
C SER A 54 6.84 -2.55 -2.63
N ALA A 55 6.60 -1.30 -2.18
CA ALA A 55 6.93 -0.88 -0.82
C ALA A 55 6.12 -1.66 0.23
N LEU A 56 4.82 -1.87 0.01
CA LEU A 56 3.99 -2.68 0.90
C LEU A 56 4.42 -4.15 0.94
N VAL A 57 4.74 -4.75 -0.23
CA VAL A 57 5.26 -6.13 -0.31
C VAL A 57 6.61 -6.25 0.40
N TYR A 58 7.48 -5.25 0.28
CA TYR A 58 8.75 -5.21 0.99
C TYR A 58 8.53 -5.19 2.51
N LEU A 59 7.69 -4.29 3.02
CA LEU A 59 7.38 -4.22 4.46
C LEU A 59 6.73 -5.49 4.99
N LEU A 60 5.89 -6.16 4.18
CA LEU A 60 5.32 -7.45 4.54
C LEU A 60 6.38 -8.55 4.76
N ARG A 61 7.49 -8.48 4.01
CA ARG A 61 8.59 -9.46 4.05
C ARG A 61 9.61 -9.17 5.15
N VAL A 62 10.03 -7.91 5.29
CA VAL A 62 11.18 -7.55 6.16
C VAL A 62 10.83 -6.62 7.32
N GLY A 63 9.60 -6.10 7.37
CA GLY A 63 9.16 -5.22 8.45
C GLY A 63 9.03 -5.94 9.79
N ASN A 64 8.85 -5.18 10.86
CA ASN A 64 8.48 -5.70 12.17
C ASN A 64 7.01 -6.17 12.21
N ASP A 65 6.57 -6.76 13.32
CA ASP A 65 5.22 -7.32 13.45
C ASP A 65 4.11 -6.31 13.12
N ARG A 66 4.28 -5.04 13.52
CA ARG A 66 3.31 -3.98 13.26
C ARG A 66 3.30 -3.60 11.78
N GLU A 67 4.47 -3.34 11.20
CA GLU A 67 4.60 -3.01 9.77
C GLU A 67 4.04 -4.10 8.88
N ARG A 68 4.32 -5.37 9.20
CA ARG A 68 3.84 -6.54 8.44
C ARG A 68 2.32 -6.65 8.51
N LYS A 69 1.73 -6.52 9.70
CA LYS A 69 0.27 -6.56 9.90
C LYS A 69 -0.45 -5.45 9.12
N GLU A 70 0.03 -4.21 9.25
CA GLU A 70 -0.58 -3.07 8.57
C GLU A 70 -0.40 -3.17 7.05
N SER A 71 0.76 -3.65 6.59
CA SER A 71 1.03 -3.85 5.16
C SER A 71 0.17 -4.96 4.56
N ALA A 72 -0.02 -6.08 5.27
CA ALA A 72 -0.94 -7.14 4.86
C ALA A 72 -2.38 -6.62 4.71
N THR A 73 -2.82 -5.79 5.67
CA THR A 73 -4.16 -5.19 5.67
C THR A 73 -4.33 -4.23 4.48
N ALA A 74 -3.32 -3.40 4.20
CA ALA A 74 -3.31 -2.50 3.06
C ALA A 74 -3.34 -3.25 1.72
N LEU A 75 -2.52 -4.29 1.58
CA LEU A 75 -2.49 -5.14 0.39
C LEU A 75 -3.83 -5.85 0.18
N TYR A 76 -4.43 -6.39 1.25
CA TYR A 76 -5.75 -7.02 1.17
C TYR A 76 -6.83 -6.03 0.68
N ALA A 77 -6.85 -4.82 1.26
CA ALA A 77 -7.78 -3.78 0.84
C ALA A 77 -7.58 -3.38 -0.63
N LEU A 78 -6.33 -3.22 -1.07
CA LEU A 78 -6.01 -2.86 -2.46
C LEU A 78 -6.33 -4.00 -3.45
N CYS A 79 -6.09 -5.26 -3.06
CA CYS A 79 -6.38 -6.46 -3.87
C CYS A 79 -7.87 -6.74 -4.07
N SER A 80 -8.76 -6.07 -3.33
CA SER A 80 -10.18 -6.11 -3.67
C SER A 80 -10.46 -5.50 -5.06
N PHE A 81 -9.57 -4.64 -5.58
CA PHE A 81 -9.55 -4.22 -6.97
C PHE A 81 -8.76 -5.23 -7.84
N PRO A 82 -9.37 -5.85 -8.87
CA PRO A 82 -8.77 -6.96 -9.61
C PRO A 82 -7.38 -6.68 -10.21
N ASP A 83 -7.15 -5.49 -10.76
CA ASP A 83 -5.87 -5.17 -11.39
C ASP A 83 -4.72 -5.09 -10.38
N ASN A 84 -5.02 -4.72 -9.14
CA ASN A 84 -4.02 -4.67 -8.09
C ASN A 84 -3.54 -6.07 -7.70
N ARG A 85 -4.38 -7.11 -7.83
CA ARG A 85 -3.96 -8.49 -7.57
C ARG A 85 -2.81 -8.90 -8.48
N LYS A 86 -2.93 -8.60 -9.79
CA LYS A 86 -1.88 -8.88 -10.77
C LYS A 86 -0.58 -8.15 -10.39
N ARG A 87 -0.67 -6.86 -10.08
CA ARG A 87 0.50 -6.06 -9.67
C ARG A 87 1.18 -6.57 -8.41
N VAL A 88 0.41 -7.04 -7.43
CA VAL A 88 0.96 -7.64 -6.19
C VAL A 88 1.70 -8.94 -6.48
N VAL A 89 1.16 -9.77 -7.38
CA VAL A 89 1.83 -11.00 -7.85
C VAL A 89 3.12 -10.65 -8.61
N ASP A 90 3.07 -9.67 -9.52
CA ASP A 90 4.22 -9.22 -10.31
C ASP A 90 5.34 -8.62 -9.42
N CYS A 91 4.98 -7.95 -8.32
CA CYS A 91 5.93 -7.45 -7.32
C CYS A 91 6.54 -8.57 -6.45
N GLY A 92 6.24 -9.84 -6.75
CA GLY A 92 6.78 -10.99 -6.07
C GLY A 92 6.16 -11.24 -4.71
N SER A 93 4.97 -10.71 -4.37
CA SER A 93 4.34 -11.04 -3.07
C SER A 93 4.13 -12.55 -2.86
N VAL A 94 4.28 -13.35 -3.92
CA VAL A 94 4.33 -14.81 -3.92
C VAL A 94 5.78 -15.27 -4.16
N PRO A 95 6.52 -15.80 -3.17
CA PRO A 95 7.00 -17.16 -3.28
C PRO A 95 5.81 -18.10 -3.01
N ILE A 96 5.75 -19.21 -3.74
CA ILE A 96 4.78 -20.30 -3.59
C ILE A 96 4.44 -20.54 -2.11
N LEU A 97 3.12 -20.64 -1.82
CA LEU A 97 2.56 -21.15 -0.56
C LEU A 97 3.28 -22.40 -0.07
#